data_AF-A0A6D0XQZ4-F1
#
_entry.id   AF-A0A6D0XQZ4-F1
#
_cell.length_a   1.000
_cell.length_b   1.000
_cell.length_c   1.000
_cell.angle_alpha   90.00
_cell.angle_beta   90.00
_cell.angle_gamma   90.00
#
_symmetry.space_group_name_H-M   'P 1'
#
loop_
_entity.id
_entity.type
_entity.pdbx_description
1 polymer ?
#
loop_
_entity_poly.entity_id
_entity_poly.type
_entity_poly.pdbx_seq_one_letter_code
_entity_poly.pdbx_strand_id
1 'polypeptide(L)'
;SNSEMSYLLSACDIFYSPIVLGSGMKTKIAEALSYGLYIYATEHSLIGYDEIINNKECVKKISHLDEEFPKDFKVKSINKQLIMSYQQKYYSHYRFNGHELDMINIDD
;
A
#
# COMPACT_ATOMS: atom_id res chain seq x y z
N SER A 1 18.82 -11.30 -5.49
CA SER A 1 18.29 -10.26 -4.58
C SER A 1 16.87 -9.80 -4.89
N ASN A 2 16.27 -10.05 -6.07
CA ASN A 2 14.84 -9.75 -6.32
C ASN A 2 13.91 -10.95 -6.04
N SER A 3 14.36 -12.17 -6.33
CA SER A 3 13.58 -13.41 -6.15
C SER A 3 13.26 -13.73 -4.68
N GLU A 4 14.19 -13.48 -3.76
CA GLU A 4 14.00 -13.73 -2.32
C GLU A 4 12.95 -12.79 -1.73
N MET A 5 12.95 -11.52 -2.13
CA MET A 5 11.97 -10.54 -1.66
C MET A 5 10.57 -10.87 -2.22
N SER A 6 10.47 -11.21 -3.50
CA SER A 6 9.21 -11.70 -4.09
C SER A 6 8.68 -12.93 -3.36
N TYR A 7 9.56 -13.89 -3.04
CA TYR A 7 9.18 -15.08 -2.28
C TYR A 7 8.64 -14.71 -0.90
N LEU A 8 9.37 -13.89 -0.13
CA LEU A 8 8.96 -13.46 1.21
C LEU A 8 7.63 -12.67 1.18
N LEU A 9 7.48 -11.72 0.26
CA LEU A 9 6.23 -10.95 0.15
C LEU A 9 5.07 -11.86 -0.23
N SER A 10 5.22 -12.73 -1.23
CA SER A 10 4.15 -13.65 -1.65
C SER A 10 3.70 -14.62 -0.55
N ALA A 11 4.60 -14.98 0.37
CA ALA A 11 4.32 -15.88 1.50
C ALA A 11 3.68 -15.16 2.70
N CYS A 12 3.69 -13.82 2.73
CA CYS A 12 3.14 -13.02 3.82
C CYS A 12 1.72 -12.53 3.51
N ASP A 13 1.00 -12.18 4.57
CA ASP A 13 -0.35 -11.59 4.47
C ASP A 13 -0.39 -10.12 4.90
N ILE A 14 0.58 -9.69 5.71
CA ILE A 14 0.64 -8.36 6.29
C ILE A 14 2.03 -7.76 6.03
N PHE A 15 2.06 -6.46 5.74
CA PHE A 15 3.27 -5.65 5.72
C PHE A 15 3.22 -4.61 6.84
N TYR A 16 4.17 -4.68 7.76
CA TYR A 16 4.27 -3.76 8.90
C TYR A 16 5.26 -2.64 8.60
N SER A 17 4.81 -1.40 8.62
CA SER A 17 5.63 -0.21 8.34
C SER A 17 5.48 0.83 9.47
N PRO A 18 6.25 0.71 10.55
CA PRO A 18 6.16 1.60 11.71
C PRO A 18 7.11 2.81 11.61
N ILE A 19 7.19 3.46 10.46
CA ILE A 19 8.13 4.58 10.25
C ILE A 19 7.58 5.85 10.91
N VAL A 20 8.31 6.46 11.84
CA VAL A 20 7.87 7.69 12.54
C VAL A 20 8.48 8.98 12.00
N LEU A 21 9.44 8.87 11.09
CA LEU A 21 10.14 10.02 10.51
C LEU A 21 10.47 9.76 9.04
N GLY A 22 10.40 10.80 8.23
CA GLY A 22 10.81 10.80 6.84
C GLY A 22 9.73 11.38 5.93
N SER A 23 10.18 12.03 4.86
CA SER A 23 9.32 12.58 3.82
C SER A 23 9.27 11.64 2.61
N GLY A 24 8.20 11.73 1.85
CA GLY A 24 8.05 11.01 0.59
C GLY A 24 7.43 9.62 0.71
N MET A 25 7.06 9.11 -0.47
CA MET A 25 6.31 7.87 -0.64
C MET A 25 7.21 6.66 -0.40
N LYS A 26 6.76 5.75 0.46
CA LYS A 26 7.49 4.52 0.78
C LYS A 26 7.18 3.46 -0.27
N THR A 27 8.01 3.34 -1.30
CA THR A 27 7.81 2.41 -2.44
C THR A 27 7.56 0.97 -2.02
N LYS A 28 8.08 0.54 -0.85
CA LYS A 28 7.81 -0.79 -0.28
C LYS A 28 6.36 -1.03 0.13
N ILE A 29 5.58 0.02 0.40
CA ILE A 29 4.12 -0.12 0.56
C ILE A 29 3.46 -0.44 -0.79
N ALA A 30 3.81 0.27 -1.86
CA ALA A 30 3.29 -0.04 -3.20
C ALA A 30 3.69 -1.46 -3.65
N GLU A 31 4.90 -1.89 -3.32
CA GLU A 31 5.35 -3.26 -3.57
C GLU A 31 4.57 -4.28 -2.73
N ALA A 32 4.40 -4.07 -1.43
CA ALA A 32 3.60 -4.97 -0.59
C ALA A 32 2.15 -5.10 -1.08
N LEU A 33 1.53 -3.98 -1.46
CA LEU A 33 0.19 -3.97 -2.04
C LEU A 33 0.10 -4.77 -3.35
N SER A 34 1.18 -4.84 -4.15
CA SER A 34 1.18 -5.58 -5.43
C SER A 34 1.19 -7.10 -5.23
N TYR A 35 1.61 -7.57 -4.05
CA TYR A 35 1.47 -8.96 -3.59
C TYR A 35 0.18 -9.18 -2.77
N GLY A 36 -0.66 -8.15 -2.63
CA GLY A 36 -1.94 -8.21 -1.92
C GLY A 36 -1.82 -8.20 -0.40
N LEU A 37 -0.73 -7.66 0.16
CA LEU A 37 -0.52 -7.64 1.61
C LEU A 37 -1.31 -6.50 2.24
N TYR A 38 -1.93 -6.80 3.39
CA TYR A 38 -2.58 -5.80 4.21
C TYR A 38 -1.53 -4.92 4.90
N ILE A 39 -1.73 -3.60 4.86
CA ILE A 39 -0.75 -2.63 5.34
C ILE A 39 -1.07 -2.23 6.76
N TYR A 40 -0.10 -2.39 7.65
CA TYR A 40 -0.19 -1.99 9.05
C TYR A 40 0.88 -0.94 9.29
N ALA A 41 0.49 0.34 9.33
CA ALA A 41 1.46 1.41 9.11
C ALA A 41 1.14 2.71 9.85
N THR A 42 2.19 3.43 10.22
CA THR A 42 2.07 4.80 10.74
C THR A 42 1.64 5.77 9.65
N GLU A 43 1.16 6.95 10.05
CA GLU A 43 0.86 8.04 9.12
C GLU A 43 2.05 8.44 8.23
N HIS A 44 3.25 8.55 8.80
CA HIS A 44 4.47 8.87 8.05
C HIS A 44 4.87 7.81 7.01
N SER A 45 4.46 6.56 7.20
CA SER A 45 4.65 5.50 6.20
C SER A 45 3.71 5.65 5.02
N LEU A 46 2.51 6.20 5.26
CA LEU A 46 1.41 6.30 4.29
C LEU A 46 1.42 7.61 3.48
N ILE A 47 2.46 8.43 3.61
CA ILE A 47 2.66 9.61 2.75
C ILE A 47 2.63 9.18 1.27
N GLY A 48 1.76 9.81 0.47
CA GLY A 48 1.56 9.48 -0.95
C GLY A 48 0.61 8.30 -1.21
N TYR A 49 -0.04 7.77 -0.18
CA TYR A 49 -1.04 6.69 -0.27
C TYR A 49 -2.46 7.18 0.06
N ASP A 50 -2.81 8.38 -0.38
CA ASP A 50 -4.04 9.10 0.00
C ASP A 50 -5.33 8.36 -0.42
N GLU A 51 -5.31 7.66 -1.54
CA GLU A 51 -6.45 6.89 -2.05
C GLU A 51 -6.83 5.68 -1.18
N ILE A 52 -5.89 5.17 -0.37
CA ILE A 52 -6.12 3.96 0.44
C ILE A 52 -5.95 4.17 1.95
N ILE A 53 -5.46 5.34 2.40
CA ILE A 53 -5.14 5.59 3.82
C ILE A 53 -6.35 5.40 4.76
N ASN A 54 -7.56 5.60 4.26
CA ASN A 54 -8.82 5.41 4.99
C ASN A 54 -9.55 4.12 4.61
N ASN A 55 -8.97 3.29 3.74
CA ASN A 55 -9.57 2.05 3.28
C ASN A 55 -9.22 0.89 4.23
N LYS A 56 -10.21 0.48 5.03
CA LYS A 56 -10.07 -0.61 6.02
C LYS A 56 -9.78 -1.97 5.41
N GLU A 57 -10.05 -2.17 4.12
CA GLU A 57 -9.72 -3.41 3.40
C GLU A 57 -8.24 -3.51 3.05
N CYS A 58 -7.52 -2.39 3.02
CA CYS A 58 -6.11 -2.32 2.62
C CYS A 58 -5.17 -1.91 3.74
N VAL A 59 -5.61 -1.01 4.62
CA VAL A 59 -4.74 -0.32 5.56
C VAL A 59 -5.38 -0.23 6.94
N LYS A 60 -4.57 -0.52 7.95
CA LYS A 60 -4.79 -0.09 9.33
C LYS A 60 -3.68 0.88 9.72
N LYS A 61 -4.09 2.11 10.04
CA LYS A 61 -3.20 3.12 10.62
C LYS A 61 -2.91 2.74 12.07
N ILE A 62 -1.62 2.75 12.44
CA ILE A 62 -1.17 2.66 13.83
C ILE A 62 -0.78 4.04 14.34
N SER A 63 -1.21 4.35 15.56
CA SER A 63 -0.93 5.64 16.20
C SER A 63 0.34 5.59 17.04
N HIS A 64 0.67 4.41 17.58
CA HIS A 64 1.83 4.22 18.44
C HIS A 64 2.58 2.94 18.07
N LEU A 65 3.90 2.94 18.31
CA LEU A 65 4.77 1.82 17.96
C LEU A 65 4.53 0.57 18.81
N ASP A 66 3.98 0.77 20.00
CA ASP A 66 3.59 -0.24 20.98
C ASP A 66 2.12 -0.69 20.82
N GLU A 67 1.40 -0.21 19.80
CA GLU A 67 0.06 -0.70 19.49
C GLU A 67 0.12 -2.20 19.17
N GLU A 68 -0.50 -3.03 20.03
CA GLU A 68 -0.57 -4.46 19.80
C GLU A 68 -1.29 -4.77 18.48
N PHE A 69 -0.78 -5.75 17.74
CA PHE A 69 -1.53 -6.32 16.64
C PHE A 69 -2.89 -6.84 17.15
N PRO A 70 -4.00 -6.60 16.44
CA PRO A 70 -5.32 -6.95 16.93
C PRO A 70 -5.36 -8.47 17.07
N LYS A 71 -5.65 -8.96 18.28
CA LYS A 71 -5.70 -10.40 18.58
C LYS A 71 -6.78 -11.12 17.74
N ASP A 72 -7.80 -10.37 17.34
CA ASP A 72 -8.89 -10.83 16.48
C ASP A 72 -8.63 -10.59 14.98
N PHE A 73 -7.43 -10.16 14.59
CA PHE A 73 -7.07 -10.00 13.18
C PHE A 73 -6.98 -11.37 12.52
N LYS A 74 -8.10 -11.81 11.95
CA LYS A 74 -8.19 -13.09 11.25
C LYS A 74 -7.55 -12.92 9.87
N VAL A 75 -6.29 -13.31 9.76
CA VAL A 75 -5.56 -13.37 8.48
C VAL A 75 -6.37 -14.03 7.35
N LYS A 76 -7.23 -15.02 7.67
CA LYS A 76 -8.15 -15.68 6.73
C LYS A 76 -9.19 -14.76 6.05
N SER A 77 -9.37 -13.51 6.49
CA SER A 77 -10.30 -12.56 5.87
C SER A 77 -9.63 -11.55 4.93
N ILE A 78 -8.31 -11.59 4.76
CA ILE A 78 -7.63 -10.67 3.83
C ILE A 78 -7.94 -11.07 2.39
N ASN A 79 -8.56 -10.14 1.65
CA ASN A 79 -8.80 -10.31 0.22
C ASN A 79 -7.61 -9.77 -0.59
N LYS A 80 -6.61 -10.62 -0.83
CA LYS A 80 -5.39 -10.24 -1.58
C LYS A 80 -5.70 -9.68 -2.97
N GLN A 81 -6.67 -10.26 -3.67
CA GLN A 81 -7.06 -9.82 -5.02
C GLN A 81 -7.63 -8.39 -4.99
N LEU A 82 -8.46 -8.07 -3.98
CA LEU A 82 -8.98 -6.72 -3.80
C LEU A 82 -7.84 -5.72 -3.54
N ILE A 83 -6.90 -6.04 -2.64
CA ILE A 83 -5.74 -5.19 -2.35
C ILE A 83 -4.89 -4.96 -3.61
N MET A 84 -4.62 -6.02 -4.37
CA MET A 84 -3.89 -5.92 -5.65
C MET A 84 -4.62 -5.02 -6.65
N SER A 85 -5.96 -5.07 -6.71
CA SER A 85 -6.73 -4.19 -7.60
C SER A 85 -6.59 -2.71 -7.23
N TYR A 86 -6.53 -2.38 -5.94
CA TYR A 86 -6.25 -1.02 -5.48
C TYR A 86 -4.84 -0.58 -5.84
N GLN A 87 -3.85 -1.47 -5.69
CA GLN A 87 -2.49 -1.20 -6.12
C GLN A 87 -2.41 -0.90 -7.61
N GLN A 88 -3.06 -1.73 -8.44
CA GLN A 88 -3.08 -1.56 -9.89
C GLN A 88 -3.71 -0.23 -10.28
N LYS A 89 -4.87 0.08 -9.68
CA LYS A 89 -5.63 1.29 -9.98
C LYS A 89 -4.89 2.58 -9.62
N TYR A 90 -4.19 2.61 -8.49
CA TYR A 90 -3.68 3.87 -7.94
C TYR A 90 -2.16 4.00 -7.93
N TYR A 91 -1.43 2.89 -7.82
CA TYR A 91 0.01 2.89 -7.53
C TYR A 91 0.83 2.03 -8.48
N SER A 92 0.27 1.71 -9.65
CA SER A 92 0.96 0.97 -10.72
C SER A 92 0.99 1.78 -12.01
N HIS A 93 1.73 1.28 -13.01
CA HIS A 93 1.73 1.87 -14.34
C HIS A 93 0.37 1.73 -15.05
N TYR A 94 -0.49 0.78 -14.66
CA TYR A 94 -1.84 0.64 -15.20
C TYR A 94 -2.77 1.80 -14.85
N ARG A 95 -2.38 2.68 -13.93
CA ARG A 95 -3.13 3.90 -13.62
C ARG A 95 -3.09 4.92 -14.76
N PHE A 96 -2.14 4.77 -15.69
CA PHE A 96 -1.96 5.67 -16.81
C PHE A 96 -2.67 5.13 -18.04
N ASN A 97 -3.49 5.96 -18.65
CA ASN A 97 -4.26 5.69 -19.86
C ASN A 97 -3.69 6.43 -21.08
N GLY A 98 -2.64 7.24 -20.91
CA GLY A 98 -1.96 7.95 -22.00
C GLY A 98 -2.56 9.32 -22.34
N HIS A 99 -3.56 9.77 -21.58
CA HIS A 99 -4.28 11.03 -21.77
C HIS A 99 -3.99 12.06 -20.66
N GLU A 100 -3.06 11.76 -19.76
CA GLU A 100 -2.80 12.59 -18.58
C GLU A 100 -2.23 13.97 -18.92
N LEU A 101 -1.56 14.08 -20.08
CA LEU A 101 -0.97 15.33 -20.57
C LEU A 101 -1.94 16.11 -21.47
N ASP A 102 -3.12 15.57 -21.78
CA ASP A 102 -4.10 16.24 -22.64
C ASP A 102 -4.64 17.53 -22.01
N MET A 103 -4.61 17.63 -20.67
CA MET A 103 -4.99 18.84 -19.93
C MET A 103 -3.99 20.01 -20.09
N ILE A 104 -2.77 19.73 -20.56
CA ILE A 104 -1.72 20.75 -20.75
C ILE A 104 -1.91 21.50 -22.08
N ASN A 105 -2.65 20.92 -23.04
CA ASN A 105 -2.82 21.46 -24.38
C ASN A 105 -4.09 22.31 -24.59
N ILE A 106 -4.79 22.70 -23.51
CA ILE A 106 -6.07 23.45 -23.60
C ILE A 106 -5.85 24.99 -23.57
N ASP A 107 -4.63 25.46 -23.31
CA ASP A 107 -4.34 26.89 -23.12
C ASP A 107 -3.49 27.55 -24.24
N ASP A 108 -3.41 26.95 -25.44
CA ASP A 108 -2.75 27.58 -26.63
C ASP A 108 -3.76 28.09 -27.68
#